data_AF-A0AAI9Z4R5-F1
#
_entry.id   AF-A0AAI9Z4R5-F1
#
_cell.length_a   1.000
_cell.length_b   1.000
_cell.length_c   1.000
_cell.angle_alpha   90.00
_cell.angle_beta   90.00
_cell.angle_gamma   90.00
#
_symmetry.space_group_name_H-M   'P 1'
#
loop_
_entity.id
_entity.type
_entity.pdbx_description
1 polymer ?
#
loop_
_entity_poly.entity_id
_entity_poly.type
_entity_poly.pdbx_seq_one_letter_code
_entity_poly.pdbx_strand_id
1 'polypeptide(L)'
;MKTYTILAIAAQAAVVLANCKVQLLDGNSFQLGTACIPKGGQGHITVNGRNWFIDATTSCGLSFISTQNPPSGWQLKSLGSC
;
A
#
# COMPACT_ATOMS: atom_id res chain seq x y z
N MET A 1 -22.78 18.03 44.99
CA MET A 1 -22.03 17.00 44.24
C MET A 1 -22.81 16.70 42.98
N LYS A 2 -22.32 17.11 41.80
CA LYS A 2 -22.94 16.79 40.51
C LYS A 2 -21.86 16.18 39.64
N THR A 3 -21.90 14.85 39.58
CA THR A 3 -21.02 14.01 38.76
C THR A 3 -21.35 14.29 37.30
N TYR A 4 -20.48 15.02 36.62
CA TYR A 4 -20.57 15.15 35.16
C TYR A 4 -19.89 13.95 34.53
N THR A 5 -20.72 13.20 33.82
CA THR A 5 -20.46 11.95 33.12
C THR A 5 -19.23 12.04 32.23
N ILE A 6 -18.35 11.04 32.36
CA ILE A 6 -17.21 10.77 31.48
C ILE A 6 -17.77 10.47 30.08
N LEU A 7 -17.55 11.37 29.12
CA LEU A 7 -17.87 11.16 27.71
C LEU A 7 -16.82 11.88 26.84
N ALA A 8 -15.66 11.25 26.69
CA ALA A 8 -14.72 11.53 25.61
C ALA A 8 -13.87 10.29 25.32
N ILE A 9 -14.50 9.12 25.28
CA ILE A 9 -13.91 7.90 24.73
C ILE A 9 -14.34 7.88 23.26
N ALA A 10 -13.39 7.67 22.34
CA ALA A 10 -13.54 7.59 20.88
C ALA A 10 -13.13 8.84 20.07
N ALA A 11 -12.07 9.54 20.49
CA ALA A 11 -11.16 10.13 19.51
C ALA A 11 -9.85 9.35 19.59
N GLN A 12 -9.31 8.92 18.45
CA GLN A 12 -8.02 8.21 18.26
C GLN A 12 -8.12 6.67 18.18
N ALA A 13 -8.50 6.18 17.00
CA ALA A 13 -8.00 4.89 16.48
C ALA A 13 -8.26 4.74 14.96
N ALA A 14 -9.06 5.60 14.35
CA ALA A 14 -9.05 5.79 12.90
C ALA A 14 -7.93 6.76 12.49
N VAL A 15 -6.70 6.54 12.95
CA VAL A 15 -5.55 6.90 12.09
C VAL A 15 -5.53 5.80 11.03
N VAL A 16 -6.52 5.83 10.14
CA VAL A 16 -6.44 5.08 8.89
C VAL A 16 -5.36 5.82 8.11
N LEU A 17 -4.10 5.46 8.36
CA LEU A 17 -3.00 5.80 7.49
C LEU A 17 -3.41 5.23 6.14
N ALA A 18 -3.99 6.09 5.29
CA ALA A 18 -4.48 5.68 3.99
C ALA A 18 -3.38 4.88 3.30
N ASN A 19 -3.68 3.62 2.95
CA ASN A 19 -2.77 2.70 2.31
C ASN A 19 -2.31 3.30 0.98
N CYS A 20 -1.22 2.78 0.44
CA CYS A 20 -0.70 3.18 -0.85
C CYS A 20 -1.40 2.37 -1.94
N LYS A 21 -2.16 3.04 -2.80
CA LYS A 21 -2.68 2.44 -4.03
C LYS A 21 -1.52 2.32 -5.02
N VAL A 22 -1.18 1.09 -5.37
CA VAL A 22 -0.06 0.76 -6.24
C VAL A 22 -0.60 0.19 -7.54
N GLN A 23 0.01 0.60 -8.65
CA GLN A 23 -0.16 0.05 -9.97
C GLN A 23 1.17 -0.57 -10.43
N LEU A 24 1.12 -1.80 -10.92
CA LEU A 24 2.24 -2.48 -11.53
C LEU A 24 2.10 -2.39 -13.05
N LEU A 25 3.16 -1.91 -13.69
CA LEU A 25 3.24 -1.68 -15.13
C LEU A 25 4.35 -2.57 -15.73
N ASP A 26 4.16 -3.03 -16.97
CA ASP A 26 5.22 -3.71 -17.73
C ASP A 26 6.18 -2.70 -18.42
N GLY A 27 7.15 -3.22 -19.17
CA GLY A 27 8.11 -2.40 -19.93
C GLY A 27 7.49 -1.51 -21.02
N ASN A 28 6.23 -1.73 -21.37
CA ASN A 28 5.47 -0.92 -22.33
C ASN A 28 4.48 0.02 -21.63
N SER A 29 4.56 0.18 -20.30
CA SER A 29 3.61 0.93 -19.49
C SER A 29 2.17 0.38 -19.51
N PHE A 30 2.00 -0.91 -19.81
CA PHE A 30 0.71 -1.57 -19.70
C PHE A 30 0.42 -1.97 -18.26
N GLN A 31 -0.80 -1.75 -17.77
CA GLN A 31 -1.20 -2.12 -16.42
C GLN A 31 -1.32 -3.64 -16.28
N LEU A 32 -0.47 -4.23 -15.46
CA LEU A 32 -0.52 -5.64 -15.09
C LEU A 32 -1.44 -5.91 -13.90
N GLY A 33 -1.55 -4.94 -12.98
CA GLY A 33 -2.41 -5.09 -11.81
C GLY A 33 -2.34 -3.90 -10.86
N THR A 34 -3.21 -3.92 -9.86
CA THR A 34 -3.26 -2.90 -8.80
C THR A 34 -3.50 -3.54 -7.44
N ALA A 35 -2.94 -2.96 -6.39
CA ALA A 35 -3.22 -3.37 -5.01
C ALA A 35 -3.18 -2.17 -4.04
N CYS A 36 -3.69 -2.41 -2.84
CA CYS A 36 -3.58 -1.50 -1.71
C CYS A 36 -2.55 -2.05 -0.74
N ILE A 37 -1.46 -1.31 -0.56
CA ILE A 37 -0.31 -1.74 0.25
C ILE A 37 -0.26 -0.86 1.51
N PRO A 38 -0.21 -1.45 2.71
CA PRO A 38 -0.14 -0.67 3.94
C PRO A 38 1.10 0.24 3.96
N LYS A 39 0.92 1.48 4.41
CA LYS A 39 2.03 2.43 4.60
C LYS A 39 3.02 1.90 5.62
N GLY A 40 4.30 1.88 5.25
CA GLY A 40 5.36 1.29 6.09
C GLY A 40 5.28 -0.23 6.20
N GLY A 41 4.57 -0.89 5.27
CA GLY A 41 4.38 -2.32 5.26
C GLY A 41 4.51 -2.92 3.86
N GLN A 42 4.11 -4.19 3.75
CA GLN A 42 4.24 -4.99 2.55
C GLN A 42 2.85 -5.51 2.11
N GLY A 43 2.68 -5.66 0.80
CA GLY A 43 1.53 -6.34 0.20
C GLY A 43 1.94 -7.01 -1.10
N HIS A 44 0.98 -7.47 -1.89
CA HIS A 44 1.29 -8.13 -3.17
C HIS A 44 0.31 -7.77 -4.28
N ILE A 45 0.79 -7.89 -5.52
CA ILE A 45 -0.03 -7.88 -6.73
C ILE A 45 0.14 -9.25 -7.40
N THR A 46 -0.98 -9.92 -7.68
CA THR A 46 -0.97 -11.19 -8.43
C THR A 46 -1.02 -10.88 -9.92
N VAL A 47 -0.02 -11.36 -10.66
CA VAL A 47 0.06 -11.26 -12.13
C VAL A 47 0.28 -12.66 -12.68
N ASN A 48 -0.61 -13.14 -13.56
CA ASN A 48 -0.53 -14.47 -14.19
C ASN A 48 -0.33 -15.61 -13.16
N GLY A 49 -1.02 -15.55 -12.02
CA GLY A 49 -0.92 -16.55 -10.95
C GLY A 49 0.32 -16.46 -10.06
N ARG A 50 1.20 -15.46 -10.28
CA ARG A 50 2.38 -15.21 -9.45
C ARG A 50 2.20 -13.94 -8.61
N ASN A 51 2.54 -14.03 -7.33
CA ASN A 51 2.52 -12.89 -6.42
C ASN A 51 3.84 -12.12 -6.45
N TRP A 52 3.74 -10.83 -6.76
CA TRP A 52 4.82 -9.87 -6.67
C TRP A 52 4.63 -9.02 -5.43
N PHE A 53 5.58 -9.13 -4.49
CA PHE A 53 5.52 -8.46 -3.21
C PHE A 53 6.13 -7.07 -3.34
N ILE A 54 5.43 -6.09 -2.78
CA ILE A 54 5.78 -4.68 -2.83
C ILE A 54 5.86 -4.17 -1.41
N ASP A 55 7.00 -3.54 -1.09
CA ASP A 55 7.17 -2.72 0.10
C ASP A 55 6.72 -1.30 -0.22
N ALA A 56 5.96 -0.72 0.70
CA ALA A 56 5.59 0.68 0.68
C ALA A 56 6.14 1.39 1.91
N THR A 57 6.89 2.47 1.71
CA THR A 57 7.29 3.35 2.82
C THR A 57 6.08 4.10 3.37
N THR A 58 6.23 4.79 4.51
CA THR A 58 5.17 5.63 5.08
C THR A 58 4.75 6.79 4.16
N SER A 59 5.62 7.20 3.23
CA SER A 59 5.37 8.21 2.19
C SER A 59 4.91 7.62 0.86
N CYS A 60 4.54 6.34 0.81
CA CYS A 60 4.21 5.61 -0.42
C CYS A 60 5.32 5.58 -1.48
N GLY A 61 6.59 5.55 -1.02
CA GLY A 61 7.70 5.10 -1.87
C GLY A 61 7.58 3.60 -2.06
N LEU A 62 7.68 3.13 -3.31
CA LEU A 62 7.37 1.75 -3.68
C LEU A 62 8.62 1.04 -4.17
N SER A 63 8.81 -0.19 -3.72
CA SER A 63 9.87 -1.07 -4.19
C SER A 63 9.42 -2.51 -4.20
N PHE A 64 9.92 -3.30 -5.14
CA PHE A 64 9.86 -4.74 -5.01
C PHE A 64 10.73 -5.19 -3.83
N ILE A 65 10.34 -6.29 -3.19
CA ILE A 65 11.19 -6.88 -2.15
C ILE A 65 12.51 -7.33 -2.77
N SER A 66 13.61 -7.21 -2.02
CA SER A 66 14.98 -7.46 -2.51
C SER A 66 15.22 -8.89 -3.01
N THR A 67 14.41 -9.85 -2.58
CA THR A 67 14.48 -11.26 -3.00
C THR A 67 13.79 -11.53 -4.33
N GLN A 68 13.06 -10.56 -4.87
CA GLN A 68 12.37 -10.68 -6.15
C GLN A 68 13.12 -9.93 -7.25
N ASN A 69 13.34 -10.61 -8.37
CA ASN A 69 13.85 -9.99 -9.59
C ASN A 69 12.70 -9.82 -10.58
N PRO A 70 12.06 -8.65 -10.66
CA PRO A 70 10.98 -8.41 -11.61
C PRO A 70 11.52 -8.47 -13.05
N PRO A 71 10.69 -8.85 -14.04
CA PRO A 71 11.06 -8.77 -15.44
C PRO A 71 11.54 -7.37 -15.83
N SER A 72 12.47 -7.32 -16.78
CA SER A 72 13.06 -6.06 -17.23
C SER A 72 11.99 -5.07 -17.69
N GLY A 73 12.13 -3.82 -17.27
CA GLY A 73 11.22 -2.73 -17.60
C GLY A 73 9.95 -2.64 -16.76
N TRP A 74 9.71 -3.56 -15.82
CA TRP A 74 8.56 -3.43 -14.91
C TRP A 74 8.72 -2.22 -13.97
N GLN A 75 7.61 -1.54 -13.73
CA GLN A 75 7.57 -0.30 -12.95
C GLN A 75 6.44 -0.33 -11.92
N LEU A 76 6.70 0.26 -10.75
CA LEU A 76 5.70 0.51 -9.73
C LEU A 76 5.29 1.98 -9.78
N LYS A 77 3.99 2.24 -9.82
CA LYS A 77 3.43 3.58 -9.83
C LYS A 77 2.49 3.74 -8.64
N SER A 78 2.74 4.77 -7.85
CA SER A 78 1.81 5.20 -6.80
C SER A 78 0.65 5.97 -7.45
N LEU A 79 -0.58 5.58 -7.13
CA LEU A 79 -1.81 6.27 -7.52
C LEU A 79 -2.41 7.08 -6.36
N GLY A 80 -1.69 7.20 -5.24
CA GLY A 80 -2.14 7.89 -4.04
C GLY A 80 -2.75 6.96 -3.01
N SER A 81 -3.79 7.44 -2.33
CA SER A 81 -4.41 6.80 -1.18
C SER A 81 -5.42 5.72 -1.56
N CYS A 82 -5.45 4.65 -0.77
CA CYS A 82 -6.60 3.79 -0.48
C CYS A 82 -6.52 3.40 1.01
#